data_AF-A0A8D2M5F2-F1
#
_entry.id   AF-A0A8D2M5F2-F1
#
_cell.length_a   1.000
_cell.length_b   1.000
_cell.length_c   1.000
_cell.angle_alpha   90.00
_cell.angle_beta   90.00
_cell.angle_gamma   90.00
#
_symmetry.space_group_name_H-M   'P 1'
#
loop_
_entity.id
_entity.type
_entity.pdbx_description
1 polymer ?
#
loop_
_entity_poly.entity_id
_entity_poly.type
_entity_poly.pdbx_seq_one_letter_code
_entity_poly.pdbx_strand_id
1 'polypeptide(L)'
;MSQTPRRPPFKVCYICGREFGSQSIAIHEPKCLEKWRIENNQLPKHLRRPEPKKPEVLTGSGSYTLADENEAAYYSAQAQLVPCRKCGRTFFPDRLPVHERCCKGGATQSFGKLDIFLHLFLHKLSFGQEFCKIVV
;
A
#
# COMPACT_ATOMS: atom_id res chain seq x y z
N MET A 1 -22.90 -19.12 -25.31
CA MET A 1 -21.68 -18.90 -24.50
C MET A 1 -21.37 -17.40 -24.52
N SER A 2 -21.73 -16.66 -23.47
CA SER A 2 -21.47 -15.21 -23.40
C SER A 2 -19.99 -14.97 -23.17
N GLN A 3 -19.27 -14.50 -24.19
CA GLN A 3 -17.90 -14.01 -24.02
C GLN A 3 -17.99 -12.67 -23.29
N THR A 4 -17.85 -12.69 -21.96
CA THR A 4 -17.57 -11.46 -21.21
C THR A 4 -16.26 -10.87 -21.75
N PRO A 5 -16.22 -9.60 -22.17
CA PRO A 5 -14.99 -8.98 -22.66
C PRO A 5 -13.91 -9.15 -21.59
N ARG A 6 -12.80 -9.82 -21.94
CA ARG A 6 -11.65 -9.95 -21.06
C ARG A 6 -11.11 -8.54 -20.84
N ARG A 7 -11.37 -7.97 -19.66
CA ARG A 7 -10.80 -6.67 -19.29
C ARG A 7 -9.28 -6.77 -19.41
N PRO A 8 -8.59 -5.79 -20.02
CA PRO A 8 -7.14 -5.80 -20.11
C PRO A 8 -6.51 -5.97 -18.73
N PRO A 9 -5.38 -6.69 -18.62
CA PRO A 9 -4.70 -6.83 -17.33
C PRO A 9 -4.26 -5.47 -16.80
N PHE A 10 -4.67 -5.15 -15.57
CA PHE A 10 -4.21 -3.97 -14.84
C PHE A 10 -3.17 -4.36 -13.79
N LYS A 11 -2.25 -3.43 -13.51
CA LYS A 11 -1.27 -3.50 -12.43
C LYS A 11 -1.62 -2.49 -11.34
N VAL A 12 -1.53 -2.92 -10.09
CA VAL A 12 -1.73 -2.05 -8.92
C VAL A 12 -0.41 -1.36 -8.57
N CYS A 13 -0.45 -0.04 -8.35
CA CYS A 13 0.70 0.69 -7.83
C CYS A 13 0.92 0.35 -6.35
N TYR A 14 2.10 -0.17 -6.01
CA TYR A 14 2.46 -0.56 -4.64
C TYR A 14 2.57 0.61 -3.63
N ILE A 15 2.50 1.85 -4.10
CA ILE A 15 2.61 3.07 -3.27
C ILE A 15 1.23 3.68 -3.00
N CYS A 16 0.40 3.81 -4.04
CA CYS A 16 -0.88 4.52 -3.95
C CYS A 16 -2.12 3.64 -4.17
N GLY A 17 -1.95 2.36 -4.49
CA GLY A 17 -3.02 1.38 -4.62
C GLY A 17 -3.96 1.58 -5.82
N ARG A 18 -3.64 2.50 -6.74
CA ARG A 18 -4.41 2.70 -7.97
C ARG A 18 -4.04 1.70 -9.05
N GLU A 19 -5.00 1.39 -9.91
CA GLU A 19 -4.85 0.51 -11.07
C GLU A 19 -4.35 1.29 -12.28
N PHE A 20 -3.41 0.70 -13.00
CA PHE A 20 -2.84 1.24 -14.23
C PHE A 20 -2.69 0.12 -15.26
N GLY A 21 -2.68 0.47 -16.54
CA GLY A 21 -2.29 -0.49 -17.58
C GLY A 21 -0.81 -0.86 -17.45
N SER A 22 -0.43 -2.03 -17.97
CA SER A 22 0.94 -2.56 -17.87
C SER A 22 2.03 -1.62 -18.39
N GLN A 23 1.73 -0.73 -19.35
CA GLN A 23 2.68 0.26 -19.84
C GLN A 23 2.66 1.54 -18.99
N SER A 24 1.49 1.99 -18.55
CA SER A 24 1.37 3.24 -17.79
C SER A 24 1.89 3.11 -16.36
N ILE A 25 1.88 1.90 -15.78
CA ILE A 25 2.44 1.64 -14.45
C ILE A 25 3.95 1.93 -14.39
N ALA A 26 4.71 1.60 -15.43
CA ALA A 26 6.16 1.83 -15.49
C ALA A 26 6.54 3.32 -15.46
N ILE A 27 5.64 4.18 -15.96
CA ILE A 27 5.79 5.63 -15.93
C ILE A 27 5.21 6.20 -14.63
N HIS A 28 4.15 5.58 -14.11
CA HIS A 28 3.47 6.02 -12.90
C HIS A 28 4.32 5.81 -11.64
N GLU A 29 4.84 4.60 -11.42
CA GLU A 29 5.58 4.23 -10.21
C GLU A 29 6.73 5.18 -9.85
N PRO A 30 7.68 5.52 -10.76
CA PRO A 30 8.76 6.43 -10.41
C PRO A 30 8.25 7.83 -10.06
N LYS A 31 7.23 8.34 -10.77
CA LYS A 31 6.60 9.62 -10.46
C LYS A 31 5.85 9.60 -9.12
N CYS A 32 5.20 8.48 -8.81
CA CYS A 32 4.50 8.28 -7.55
C CYS A 32 5.48 8.22 -6.36
N LEU A 33 6.62 7.56 -6.55
CA LEU A 33 7.69 7.48 -5.55
C LEU A 33 8.33 8.84 -5.29
N GLU A 34 8.57 9.61 -6.35
CA GLU A 34 9.12 10.97 -6.22
C GLU A 34 8.16 11.88 -5.43
N LYS A 35 6.86 11.87 -5.77
CA LYS A 35 5.84 12.59 -4.99
C LYS A 35 5.86 12.15 -3.51
N TRP A 36 5.91 10.84 -3.25
CA TRP A 36 5.96 10.32 -1.89
C TRP A 36 7.20 10.81 -1.13
N ARG A 37 8.38 10.85 -1.76
CA ARG A 37 9.63 11.33 -1.13
C ARG A 37 9.54 12.80 -0.77
N ILE A 38 9.01 13.63 -1.67
CA ILE A 38 8.83 15.06 -1.44
C ILE A 38 7.93 15.27 -0.22
N GLU A 39 6.76 14.64 -0.19
CA GLU A 39 5.82 14.73 0.94
C GLU A 39 6.44 14.24 2.25
N ASN A 40 7.14 13.10 2.20
CA ASN A 40 7.77 12.52 3.38
C ASN A 40 8.92 13.39 3.91
N ASN A 41 9.68 14.06 3.03
CA ASN A 41 10.77 14.95 3.41
C ASN A 41 10.28 16.28 4.04
N GLN A 42 9.06 16.71 3.70
CA GLN A 42 8.42 17.87 4.33
C GLN A 42 7.98 17.58 5.78
N LEU A 43 7.89 16.31 6.19
CA LEU A 43 7.59 15.95 7.57
C LEU A 43 8.80 16.17 8.48
N PRO A 44 8.59 16.56 9.76
CA PRO A 44 9.62 16.52 10.79
C PRO A 44 10.31 15.16 10.82
N LYS A 45 11.63 15.13 11.08
CA LYS A 45 12.45 13.89 11.01
C LYS A 45 11.81 12.69 11.74
N HIS A 46 11.19 12.94 12.89
CA HIS A 46 10.53 11.91 13.71
C HIS A 46 9.18 11.40 13.18
N LEU A 47 8.57 12.10 12.21
CA LEU A 47 7.33 11.71 11.54
C LEU A 47 7.57 11.14 10.13
N ARG A 48 8.81 11.15 9.66
CA ARG A 48 9.16 10.57 8.36
C ARG A 48 8.99 9.06 8.40
N ARG A 49 8.44 8.53 7.32
CA ARG A 49 8.19 7.09 7.13
C ARG A 49 9.33 6.46 6.33
N PRO A 50 9.56 5.15 6.47
CA PRO A 50 10.48 4.42 5.60
C PRO A 50 9.96 4.40 4.17
N GLU A 51 10.89 4.40 3.21
CA GLU A 51 10.55 4.37 1.79
C GLU A 51 9.77 3.09 1.42
N PRO A 52 8.69 3.18 0.62
CA PRO A 52 7.96 2.02 0.16
C PRO A 52 8.86 1.18 -0.76
N LYS A 53 9.04 -0.10 -0.42
CA LYS A 53 9.79 -1.04 -1.26
C LYS A 53 8.84 -1.70 -2.25
N LYS A 54 9.28 -1.82 -3.50
CA LYS A 54 8.60 -2.63 -4.50
C LYS A 54 8.64 -4.09 -4.03
N PRO A 55 7.51 -4.82 -3.97
CA PRO A 55 7.50 -6.23 -3.65
C PRO A 55 8.41 -7.00 -4.61
N GLU A 56 9.32 -7.80 -4.09
CA GLU A 56 10.17 -8.66 -4.91
C GLU A 56 9.33 -9.79 -5.49
N VAL A 57 9.23 -9.84 -6.81
CA VAL A 57 8.64 -10.97 -7.50
C VAL A 57 9.75 -12.02 -7.59
N LEU A 58 9.73 -13.03 -6.71
CA LEU A 58 10.69 -14.13 -6.76
C LEU A 58 10.47 -14.88 -8.08
N THR A 59 11.37 -14.67 -9.05
CA THR A 59 11.36 -15.32 -10.37
C THR A 59 11.87 -16.76 -10.32
N GLY A 60 11.71 -17.45 -9.19
CA GLY A 60 12.21 -18.79 -8.94
C GLY A 60 11.07 -19.82 -8.87
N SER A 61 10.83 -20.53 -9.96
CA SER A 61 10.23 -21.88 -9.98
C SER A 61 8.84 -22.07 -9.33
N GLY A 62 7.97 -21.07 -9.39
CA GLY A 62 6.55 -21.19 -9.03
C GLY A 62 5.66 -20.38 -9.98
N SER A 63 4.43 -20.84 -10.21
CA SER A 63 3.44 -20.13 -11.03
C SER A 63 2.95 -18.88 -10.30
N TYR A 64 3.74 -17.80 -10.31
CA TYR A 64 3.33 -16.51 -9.78
C TYR A 64 2.45 -15.80 -10.81
N THR A 65 1.23 -15.45 -10.43
CA THR A 65 0.24 -14.84 -11.32
C THR A 65 0.23 -13.32 -11.17
N LEU A 66 -0.32 -12.62 -12.17
CA LEU A 66 -0.58 -11.19 -12.09
C LEU A 66 -1.48 -10.83 -10.89
N ALA A 67 -2.36 -11.75 -10.46
CA ALA A 67 -3.20 -11.54 -9.29
C ALA A 67 -2.34 -11.45 -8.02
N ASP A 68 -1.35 -12.32 -7.89
CA ASP A 68 -0.42 -12.32 -6.75
C ASP A 68 0.46 -11.05 -6.75
N GLU A 69 0.94 -10.60 -7.91
CA GLU A 69 1.64 -9.30 -8.04
C GLU A 69 0.78 -8.13 -7.55
N ASN A 70 -0.48 -8.11 -7.96
CA ASN A 70 -1.42 -7.05 -7.62
C ASN A 70 -1.81 -7.09 -6.14
N GLU A 71 -1.99 -8.27 -5.57
CA GLU A 71 -2.26 -8.45 -4.15
C GLU A 71 -1.08 -7.96 -3.29
N ALA A 72 0.16 -8.35 -3.62
CA ALA A 72 1.34 -7.88 -2.93
C ALA A 72 1.49 -6.34 -3.03
N ALA A 73 1.23 -5.77 -4.21
CA ALA A 73 1.22 -4.33 -4.40
C ALA A 73 0.10 -3.64 -3.58
N TYR A 74 -1.08 -4.22 -3.52
CA TYR A 74 -2.19 -3.72 -2.71
C TYR A 74 -1.82 -3.63 -1.23
N TYR A 75 -1.24 -4.70 -0.66
CA TYR A 75 -0.81 -4.71 0.74
C TYR A 75 0.29 -3.69 1.02
N SER A 76 1.27 -3.53 0.12
CA SER A 76 2.28 -2.47 0.23
C SER A 76 1.66 -1.07 0.24
N ALA A 77 0.63 -0.84 -0.58
CA ALA A 77 -0.06 0.45 -0.61
C ALA A 77 -0.90 0.69 0.67
N GLN A 78 -1.54 -0.34 1.21
CA GLN A 78 -2.28 -0.24 2.49
C GLN A 78 -1.34 0.16 3.65
N ALA A 79 -0.10 -0.32 3.66
CA ALA A 79 0.89 0.07 4.67
C ALA A 79 1.27 1.56 4.63
N GLN A 80 0.95 2.28 3.54
CA GLN A 80 1.19 3.71 3.41
C GLN A 80 0.06 4.57 3.98
N LEU A 81 -1.06 3.97 4.39
CA LEU A 81 -2.19 4.71 4.94
C LEU A 81 -1.90 5.22 6.35
N VAL A 82 -2.39 6.41 6.64
CA VAL A 82 -2.26 7.08 7.94
C VAL A 82 -3.64 7.27 8.58
N PRO A 83 -3.80 7.02 9.90
CA PRO A 83 -5.07 7.19 10.57
C PRO A 83 -5.37 8.67 10.84
N CYS A 84 -6.63 9.05 10.61
CA CYS A 84 -7.17 10.35 11.02
C CYS A 84 -7.18 10.47 12.54
N ARG A 85 -6.72 11.62 13.05
CA ARG A 85 -6.64 11.87 14.50
C ARG A 85 -8.00 12.01 15.19
N LYS A 86 -9.05 12.34 14.43
CA LYS A 86 -10.41 12.57 14.95
C LYS A 86 -11.30 11.32 14.94
N CYS A 87 -11.17 10.45 13.94
CA CYS A 87 -12.07 9.29 13.75
C CYS A 87 -11.37 7.94 13.56
N GLY A 88 -10.03 7.90 13.47
CA GLY A 88 -9.27 6.66 13.34
C GLY A 88 -9.27 6.01 11.94
N ARG A 89 -10.14 6.44 11.02
CA ARG A 89 -10.13 5.94 9.62
C ARG A 89 -8.79 6.24 8.95
N THR A 90 -8.32 5.30 8.13
CA THR A 90 -7.04 5.39 7.42
C THR A 90 -7.21 6.01 6.04
N PHE A 91 -6.27 6.87 5.65
CA PHE A 91 -6.28 7.56 4.36
C PHE A 91 -4.85 7.69 3.83
N PHE A 92 -4.70 7.89 2.52
CA PHE A 92 -3.43 8.37 1.99
C PHE A 92 -3.17 9.80 2.49
N PRO A 93 -1.90 10.17 2.75
CA PRO A 93 -1.54 11.50 3.25
C PRO A 93 -2.15 12.65 2.43
N ASP A 94 -2.19 12.52 1.11
CA ASP A 94 -2.77 13.48 0.17
C ASP A 94 -4.28 13.74 0.41
N ARG A 95 -5.04 12.71 0.81
CA ARG A 95 -6.50 12.81 1.04
C ARG A 95 -6.87 13.14 2.48
N LEU A 96 -5.97 12.91 3.43
CA LEU A 96 -6.23 13.09 4.85
C LEU A 96 -6.63 14.54 5.20
N PRO A 97 -5.94 15.60 4.73
CA PRO A 97 -6.32 16.99 5.03
C PRO A 97 -7.73 17.34 4.55
N VAL A 98 -8.13 16.84 3.37
CA VAL A 98 -9.49 17.05 2.84
C VAL A 98 -10.51 16.41 3.77
N HIS A 99 -10.26 15.19 4.22
CA HIS A 99 -11.10 14.50 5.19
C HIS A 99 -11.15 15.25 6.53
N GLU A 100 -10.02 15.68 7.08
CA GLU A 100 -9.93 16.28 8.42
C GLU A 100 -10.66 17.62 8.54
N ARG A 101 -10.78 18.38 7.45
CA ARG A 101 -11.57 19.63 7.39
C ARG A 101 -13.06 19.39 7.67
N CYS A 102 -13.63 18.29 7.18
CA CYS A 102 -15.05 17.96 7.35
C CYS A 102 -15.31 16.90 8.42
N CYS A 103 -14.25 16.29 8.97
CA CYS A 103 -14.36 15.23 9.94
C CYS A 103 -14.88 15.81 11.28
N LYS A 104 -16.12 15.43 11.62
CA LYS A 104 -16.81 15.84 12.86
C LYS A 104 -16.40 15.04 14.10
N GLY A 105 -15.50 14.06 13.96
CA GLY A 105 -15.25 13.08 15.01
C GLY A 105 -16.44 12.13 15.21
N GLY A 106 -16.19 11.00 15.85
CA GLY A 106 -17.17 9.95 16.04
C GLY A 106 -16.44 8.65 16.31
N ALA A 107 -16.49 8.20 17.56
CA ALA A 107 -15.74 7.03 18.01
C ALA A 107 -16.36 5.73 17.46
N THR A 108 -15.46 4.77 17.25
CA THR A 108 -15.70 3.32 17.10
C THR A 108 -16.19 2.85 15.73
N GLN A 109 -15.26 2.36 14.91
CA GLN A 109 -15.12 0.90 14.79
C GLN A 109 -13.65 0.53 14.75
N SER A 110 -13.23 -0.10 15.83
CA SER A 110 -11.98 -0.82 16.01
C SER A 110 -12.05 -2.16 15.28
N PHE A 111 -11.90 -2.19 13.97
CA PHE A 111 -11.56 -3.43 13.24
C PHE A 111 -10.65 -3.05 12.08
N GLY A 112 -9.41 -3.57 12.08
CA GLY A 112 -8.43 -3.30 11.04
C GLY A 112 -7.00 -3.09 11.55
N LYS A 113 -6.82 -2.71 12.82
CA LYS A 113 -5.46 -2.60 13.39
C LYS A 113 -4.84 -3.97 13.69
N LEU A 114 -5.66 -4.98 14.04
CA LEU A 114 -5.22 -6.37 14.23
C LEU A 114 -5.25 -7.18 12.92
N ASP A 115 -6.27 -7.03 12.07
CA ASP A 115 -6.35 -7.81 10.82
C ASP A 115 -5.28 -7.42 9.79
N ILE A 116 -4.99 -6.11 9.62
CA ILE A 116 -3.95 -5.69 8.67
C ILE A 116 -2.55 -6.09 9.16
N PHE A 117 -2.27 -5.95 10.46
CA PHE A 117 -0.98 -6.38 11.02
C PHE A 117 -0.83 -7.89 10.97
N LEU A 118 -1.87 -8.66 11.29
CA LEU A 118 -1.82 -10.13 11.26
C LEU A 118 -1.73 -10.66 9.82
N HIS A 119 -2.42 -10.05 8.84
CA HIS A 119 -2.34 -10.47 7.44
C HIS A 119 -1.03 -10.04 6.77
N LEU A 120 -0.52 -8.82 7.05
CA LEU A 120 0.83 -8.41 6.65
C LEU A 120 1.91 -9.29 7.31
N PHE A 121 1.69 -9.73 8.54
CA PHE A 121 2.60 -10.63 9.27
C PHE A 121 2.55 -12.06 8.73
N LEU A 122 1.37 -12.58 8.37
CA LEU A 122 1.20 -13.88 7.71
C LEU A 122 1.79 -13.89 6.29
N HIS A 123 1.61 -12.81 5.51
CA HIS A 123 2.25 -12.68 4.20
C HIS A 123 3.78 -12.58 4.32
N LYS A 124 4.30 -11.91 5.36
CA LYS A 124 5.73 -11.89 5.72
C LYS A 124 6.28 -13.25 6.13
N LEU A 125 5.47 -14.10 6.79
CA LEU A 125 5.85 -15.47 7.15
C LEU A 125 5.85 -16.41 5.93
N SER A 126 4.95 -16.22 4.96
CA SER A 126 4.92 -17.01 3.72
C SER A 126 6.03 -16.64 2.72
N PHE A 127 6.62 -15.44 2.82
CA PHE A 127 7.69 -14.95 1.92
C PHE A 127 9.11 -15.04 2.48
N GLY A 128 9.34 -15.68 3.63
CA GLY A 128 10.68 -16.09 4.06
C GLY A 128 11.73 -14.97 4.11
N GLN A 129 11.37 -13.75 4.52
CA GLN A 129 12.37 -12.76 4.90
C GLN A 129 12.67 -12.87 6.39
N GLU A 130 13.85 -13.41 6.70
CA GLU A 130 14.50 -13.42 8.01
C GLU A 130 14.35 -12.06 8.71
N PHE A 131 13.45 -11.98 9.70
CA PHE A 131 13.38 -10.85 10.64
C PHE A 131 14.56 -10.92 11.61
N CYS A 132 15.75 -10.58 11.16
CA CYS A 132 16.81 -10.24 12.09
C CYS A 132 16.66 -8.78 12.50
N LYS A 133 15.96 -8.58 13.62
CA LYS A 133 16.13 -7.52 14.64
C LYS A 133 16.04 -6.06 14.14
N ILE A 134 15.08 -5.31 14.69
CA ILE A 134 15.27 -4.00 15.34
C ILE A 134 13.90 -3.60 15.94
N VAL A 135 13.74 -3.94 17.21
CA VAL A 135 12.97 -3.16 18.18
C VAL A 135 13.95 -2.92 19.32
N VAL A 136 14.64 -1.79 19.28
CA VAL A 136 15.11 -1.01 20.43
C VAL A 136 15.08 0.45 20.00
#